data_AF-A0A8K0XZ37-F1
#
_entry.id   AF-A0A8K0XZ37-F1
#
_cell.length_a   1.000
_cell.length_b   1.000
_cell.length_c   1.000
_cell.angle_alpha   90.00
_cell.angle_beta   90.00
_cell.angle_gamma   90.00
#
_symmetry.space_group_name_H-M   'P 1'
#
loop_
_entity.id
_entity.type
_entity.pdbx_description
1 polymer ?
#
loop_
_entity_poly.entity_id
_entity_poly.type
_entity_poly.pdbx_seq_one_letter_code
_entity_poly.pdbx_strand_id
1 'polypeptide(L)'
;MPFEKKDITEKSKLRRPQVVAFGKIREHYENKGLNEVGIILPVGCGKSGLISITPYATDSSRVLIIAPGKKIRDQLAKDMKFSEPDNFYNKCDFFDSVEGYPEVCIIESGGKTNIHDIRSK
;
A
#
# COMPACT_ATOMS: atom_id res chain seq x y z
N MET A 1 -1.19 2.66 -14.26
CA MET A 1 -2.20 3.72 -14.02
C MET A 1 -1.91 4.35 -12.66
N PRO A 2 -2.27 5.63 -12.41
CA PRO A 2 -2.13 6.23 -11.09
C PRO A 2 -3.00 5.50 -10.05
N PHE A 3 -2.56 5.51 -8.78
CA PHE A 3 -3.41 5.06 -7.68
C PHE A 3 -4.58 6.04 -7.53
N GLU A 4 -5.81 5.54 -7.61
CA GLU A 4 -7.00 6.37 -7.47
C GLU A 4 -7.15 6.83 -6.01
N LYS A 5 -7.24 8.15 -5.78
CA LYS A 5 -7.43 8.67 -4.41
C LYS A 5 -8.74 8.12 -3.81
N LYS A 6 -8.64 7.47 -2.65
CA LYS A 6 -9.79 6.91 -1.93
C LYS A 6 -10.16 7.77 -0.71
N ASP A 7 -11.43 8.09 -0.53
CA ASP A 7 -11.91 8.49 0.79
C ASP A 7 -12.12 7.24 1.64
N ILE A 8 -11.52 7.23 2.83
CA ILE A 8 -11.54 6.08 3.75
C ILE A 8 -12.11 6.43 5.12
N THR A 9 -12.64 7.65 5.27
CA THR A 9 -13.21 8.14 6.53
C THR A 9 -14.38 7.27 7.02
N GLU A 10 -15.13 6.66 6.09
CA GLU A 10 -16.27 5.78 6.38
C GLU A 10 -15.95 4.28 6.34
N LYS A 11 -14.69 3.88 6.11
CA LYS A 11 -14.30 2.45 6.02
C LYS A 11 -14.26 1.80 7.41
N SER A 12 -15.40 1.27 7.85
CA SER A 12 -15.62 0.71 9.19
C SER A 12 -14.68 -0.43 9.60
N LYS A 13 -14.08 -1.16 8.64
CA LYS A 13 -13.16 -2.27 8.89
C LYS A 13 -11.69 -1.85 9.06
N LEU A 14 -11.35 -0.60 8.76
CA LEU A 14 -10.00 -0.06 9.01
C LEU A 14 -9.86 0.32 10.48
N ARG A 15 -8.66 0.10 11.02
CA ARG A 15 -8.37 0.47 12.41
C ARG A 15 -8.19 1.98 12.50
N ARG A 16 -8.67 2.61 13.58
CA ARG A 16 -8.54 4.05 13.81
C ARG A 16 -7.12 4.60 13.58
N PRO A 17 -6.02 3.95 14.03
CA PRO A 17 -4.67 4.44 13.75
C PRO A 17 -4.31 4.47 12.25
N GLN A 18 -4.85 3.55 11.45
CA GLN A 18 -4.64 3.51 10.01
C GLN A 18 -5.38 4.66 9.32
N VAL A 19 -6.64 4.89 9.67
CA VAL A 19 -7.46 5.98 9.11
C VAL A 19 -6.83 7.35 9.41
N VAL A 20 -6.43 7.58 10.67
CA VAL A 20 -5.79 8.83 11.08
C VAL A 20 -4.44 9.02 10.37
N ALA A 21 -3.60 7.98 10.33
CA ALA A 21 -2.30 8.09 9.67
C ALA A 21 -2.43 8.33 8.16
N PHE A 22 -3.35 7.65 7.49
CA PHE A 22 -3.63 7.87 6.06
C PHE A 22 -4.05 9.32 5.77
N GLY A 23 -4.94 9.89 6.59
CA GLY A 23 -5.33 11.30 6.47
C GLY A 23 -4.13 12.24 6.63
N LYS A 24 -3.24 11.96 7.59
CA LYS A 24 -2.01 12.73 7.80
C LYS A 24 -0.99 12.59 6.68
N ILE A 25 -0.87 11.40 6.07
CA ILE A 25 -0.05 11.19 4.87
C ILE A 25 -0.60 12.04 3.72
N ARG A 26 -1.92 12.00 3.48
CA ARG A 26 -2.56 12.79 2.41
C ARG A 26 -2.29 14.28 2.60
N GLU A 27 -2.59 14.81 3.79
CA GLU A 27 -2.37 16.21 4.14
C GLU A 27 -0.90 16.62 3.93
N HIS A 28 0.05 15.74 4.28
CA HIS A 28 1.47 16.00 4.10
C HIS A 28 1.88 16.10 2.62
N TYR A 29 1.45 15.17 1.78
CA TYR A 29 1.85 15.12 0.37
C TYR A 29 1.05 16.08 -0.54
N GLU A 30 -0.09 16.60 -0.09
CA GLU A 30 -0.79 17.71 -0.77
C GLU A 30 -0.02 19.04 -0.62
N ASN A 31 0.72 19.21 0.48
CA ASN A 31 1.57 20.36 0.73
C ASN A 31 2.89 20.23 -0.05
N LYS A 32 2.89 20.67 -1.31
CA LYS A 32 4.01 20.64 -2.26
C LYS A 32 5.25 21.33 -1.67
N GLY A 33 6.14 20.55 -1.05
CA GLY A 33 7.37 21.05 -0.42
C GLY A 33 8.04 20.08 0.54
N LEU A 34 7.31 19.07 1.04
CA LEU A 34 7.86 18.01 1.88
C LEU A 34 7.92 16.69 1.10
N ASN A 35 9.11 16.07 1.09
CA ASN A 35 9.34 14.82 0.35
C ASN A 35 9.34 13.59 1.26
N GLU A 36 9.53 13.80 2.57
CA GLU A 36 9.81 12.73 3.53
C GLU A 36 8.91 12.85 4.76
N VAL A 37 8.35 11.72 5.18
CA VAL A 37 7.51 11.61 6.38
C VAL A 37 7.93 10.42 7.23
N GLY A 38 8.06 10.65 8.53
CA GLY A 38 8.25 9.60 9.54
C GLY A 38 6.92 9.24 10.20
N ILE A 39 6.56 7.95 10.22
CA ILE A 39 5.32 7.47 10.83
C ILE A 39 5.66 6.52 11.97
N ILE A 40 5.26 6.89 13.18
CA ILE A 40 5.43 6.07 14.39
C ILE A 40 4.09 5.46 14.76
N LEU A 41 3.99 4.13 14.68
CA LEU A 41 2.82 3.37 15.11
C LEU A 41 3.21 2.29 16.13
N PRO A 42 2.46 2.11 17.21
CA PRO A 42 2.66 1.00 18.15
C PRO A 42 2.53 -0.39 17.50
N VAL A 43 3.06 -1.41 18.17
CA VAL A 43 2.84 -2.81 17.77
C VAL A 43 1.34 -3.14 17.78
N GLY A 44 0.90 -4.02 16.87
CA GLY A 44 -0.51 -4.36 16.75
C GLY A 44 -1.41 -3.31 16.09
N CYS A 45 -0.92 -2.13 15.70
CA CYS A 45 -1.75 -1.11 15.04
C CYS A 45 -2.06 -1.38 13.55
N GLY A 46 -1.57 -2.48 12.99
CA GLY A 46 -1.82 -2.82 11.57
C GLY A 46 -0.94 -2.05 10.59
N LYS A 47 0.36 -1.92 10.89
CA LYS A 47 1.34 -1.21 10.05
C LYS A 47 1.37 -1.71 8.59
N SER A 48 1.34 -3.02 8.38
CA SER A 48 1.29 -3.60 7.02
C SER A 48 0.07 -3.12 6.24
N GLY A 49 -1.09 -3.07 6.88
CA GLY A 49 -2.31 -2.54 6.26
C GLY A 49 -2.19 -1.06 5.92
N LEU A 50 -1.55 -0.25 6.77
CA LEU A 50 -1.27 1.15 6.42
C LEU A 50 -0.35 1.24 5.20
N ILE A 51 0.73 0.46 5.14
CA ILE A 51 1.63 0.39 3.98
C ILE A 51 0.85 0.06 2.70
N SER A 52 -0.09 -0.89 2.76
CA SER A 52 -0.93 -1.27 1.61
C SER A 52 -1.82 -0.14 1.10
N ILE A 53 -2.37 0.70 1.99
CA ILE A 53 -3.28 1.79 1.57
C ILE A 53 -2.57 3.12 1.31
N THR A 54 -1.36 3.34 1.83
CA THR A 54 -0.58 4.57 1.63
C THR A 54 -0.50 5.04 0.17
N PRO A 55 -0.31 4.18 -0.85
CA PRO A 55 -0.30 4.62 -2.24
C PRO A 55 -1.56 5.36 -2.69
N TYR A 56 -2.72 5.06 -2.08
CA TYR A 56 -4.01 5.69 -2.37
C TYR A 56 -4.22 7.01 -1.59
N ALA A 57 -3.28 7.37 -0.71
CA ALA A 57 -3.23 8.67 -0.04
C ALA A 57 -2.43 9.71 -0.84
N THR A 58 -1.62 9.28 -1.80
CA THR A 58 -0.68 10.11 -2.57
C THR A 58 -1.09 10.18 -4.05
N ASP A 59 -0.43 11.05 -4.83
CA ASP A 59 -0.56 11.12 -6.30
C ASP A 59 0.43 10.17 -7.02
N SER A 60 0.79 9.06 -6.38
CA SER A 60 1.75 8.11 -6.93
C SER A 60 1.11 7.24 -8.02
N SER A 61 1.92 6.78 -8.98
CA SER A 61 1.52 5.78 -9.97
C SER A 61 2.27 4.46 -9.84
N ARG A 62 3.41 4.47 -9.15
CA ARG A 62 4.20 3.30 -8.79
C ARG A 62 4.81 3.56 -7.42
N VAL A 63 4.90 2.52 -6.60
CA VAL A 63 5.48 2.59 -5.26
C VAL A 63 6.46 1.43 -5.09
N LEU A 64 7.67 1.75 -4.60
CA LEU A 64 8.65 0.75 -4.18
C LEU A 64 8.55 0.58 -2.67
N ILE A 65 8.19 -0.62 -2.23
CA ILE A 65 8.16 -0.98 -0.80
C ILE A 65 9.41 -1.78 -0.48
N ILE A 66 10.26 -1.22 0.39
CA ILE A 66 11.47 -1.88 0.88
C ILE A 66 11.16 -2.48 2.24
N ALA A 67 11.25 -3.81 2.34
CA ALA A 67 11.07 -4.54 3.59
C ALA A 67 12.42 -5.02 4.15
N PRO A 68 12.57 -5.14 5.47
CA PRO A 68 13.84 -5.53 6.10
C PRO A 68 14.19 -7.03 5.93
N GLY A 69 13.31 -7.82 5.31
CA GLY A 69 13.58 -9.23 5.05
C GLY A 69 12.52 -9.89 4.17
N LYS A 70 12.87 -11.05 3.59
CA LYS A 70 12.04 -11.79 2.63
C LYS A 70 10.66 -12.14 3.19
N LYS A 71 10.60 -12.61 4.45
CA LYS A 71 9.32 -12.97 5.08
C LYS A 71 8.33 -11.80 5.16
N ILE A 72 8.80 -10.60 5.50
CA ILE A 72 7.96 -9.40 5.60
C ILE A 72 7.55 -8.92 4.20
N ARG A 73 8.50 -8.92 3.25
CA ARG A 73 8.23 -8.62 1.84
C ARG A 73 7.13 -9.53 1.27
N ASP A 74 7.26 -10.83 1.47
CA ASP A 74 6.33 -11.82 0.93
C ASP A 74 4.94 -11.69 1.56
N GLN A 75 4.87 -11.39 2.87
CA GLN A 75 3.60 -11.10 3.53
C GLN A 75 2.93 -9.84 2.96
N LEU A 76 3.69 -8.74 2.81
CA LEU A 76 3.17 -7.50 2.21
C LEU A 76 2.69 -7.74 0.78
N ALA A 77 3.43 -8.50 -0.01
CA ALA A 77 3.03 -8.85 -1.37
C ALA A 77 1.71 -9.64 -1.38
N LYS A 78 1.53 -10.60 -0.47
CA LYS A 78 0.26 -11.33 -0.36
C LYS A 78 -0.89 -10.44 0.06
N ASP A 79 -0.65 -9.56 1.03
CA ASP A 79 -1.66 -8.61 1.52
C ASP A 79 -2.18 -7.67 0.41
N MET A 80 -1.40 -7.46 -0.66
CA MET A 80 -1.76 -6.54 -1.75
C MET A 80 -2.21 -7.22 -3.05
N LYS A 81 -2.11 -8.55 -3.17
CA LYS A 81 -2.47 -9.28 -4.40
C LYS A 81 -3.95 -9.63 -4.44
N PHE A 82 -4.62 -9.27 -5.54
CA PHE A 82 -6.00 -9.69 -5.79
C PHE A 82 -6.16 -11.22 -5.79
N SER A 83 -5.18 -11.95 -6.34
CA SER A 83 -5.20 -13.42 -6.43
C SER A 83 -5.12 -14.14 -5.08
N GLU A 84 -4.81 -13.42 -3.99
CA GLU A 84 -4.73 -13.97 -2.64
C GLU A 84 -6.08 -13.76 -1.94
N PRO A 85 -6.87 -14.82 -1.65
CA PRO A 85 -8.21 -14.67 -1.06
C PRO A 85 -8.20 -13.95 0.29
N ASP A 86 -7.15 -14.17 1.08
CA ASP A 86 -6.95 -13.59 2.41
C ASP A 86 -6.16 -12.26 2.39
N ASN A 87 -6.14 -11.56 1.25
CA ASN A 87 -5.42 -10.28 1.16
C ASN A 87 -6.03 -9.21 2.09
N PHE A 88 -5.25 -8.16 2.36
CA PHE A 88 -5.65 -7.09 3.27
C PHE A 88 -6.87 -6.33 2.76
N TYR A 89 -6.93 -6.04 1.45
CA TYR A 89 -8.03 -5.28 0.85
C TYR A 89 -9.38 -6.00 1.00
N ASN A 90 -9.42 -7.32 0.82
CA ASN A 90 -10.61 -8.14 1.06
C ASN A 90 -11.02 -8.08 2.54
N LYS A 91 -10.06 -8.21 3.46
CA LYS A 91 -10.33 -8.20 4.90
C LYS A 91 -10.95 -6.88 5.40
N CYS A 92 -10.68 -5.77 4.71
CA CYS A 92 -11.19 -4.46 5.10
C CYS A 92 -12.19 -3.84 4.10
N ASP A 93 -12.69 -4.63 3.15
CA ASP A 93 -13.59 -4.18 2.07
C ASP A 93 -13.07 -2.90 1.39
N PHE A 94 -11.80 -2.88 1.02
CA PHE A 94 -11.16 -1.66 0.52
C PHE A 94 -11.55 -1.31 -0.92
N PHE A 95 -11.86 -2.29 -1.77
CA PHE A 95 -12.29 -2.07 -3.15
C PHE A 95 -13.66 -2.69 -3.42
N ASP A 96 -14.43 -2.02 -4.29
CA ASP A 96 -15.72 -2.52 -4.79
C ASP A 96 -15.54 -3.34 -6.08
N SER A 97 -14.40 -3.21 -6.75
CA SER A 97 -14.10 -3.88 -8.01
C SER A 97 -12.61 -4.23 -8.14
N VAL A 98 -12.29 -5.15 -9.05
CA VAL A 98 -10.92 -5.68 -9.23
C VAL A 98 -9.97 -4.63 -9.80
N GLU A 99 -10.49 -3.68 -10.57
CA GLU A 99 -9.72 -2.60 -11.21
C GLU A 99 -9.03 -1.67 -10.19
N GLY A 100 -9.49 -1.65 -8.93
CA GLY A 100 -8.86 -0.89 -7.87
C GLY A 100 -7.56 -1.50 -7.33
N TYR A 101 -7.33 -2.80 -7.54
CA TYR A 101 -6.16 -3.49 -7.01
C TYR A 101 -4.87 -3.05 -7.71
N PRO A 102 -3.75 -2.98 -6.98
CA PRO A 102 -2.47 -2.74 -7.60
C PRO A 102 -1.93 -4.01 -8.28
N GLU A 103 -1.14 -3.81 -9.32
CA GLU A 103 -0.24 -4.85 -9.80
C GLU A 103 0.96 -4.97 -8.85
N VAL A 104 1.25 -6.19 -8.39
CA VAL A 104 2.29 -6.45 -7.38
C VAL A 104 3.38 -7.34 -7.96
N CYS A 105 4.60 -6.79 -8.06
CA CYS A 105 5.80 -7.54 -8.43
C CYS A 105 6.79 -7.60 -7.26
N ILE A 106 7.48 -8.74 -7.11
CA ILE A 106 8.57 -8.91 -6.15
C ILE A 106 9.91 -8.74 -6.87
N ILE A 107 10.71 -7.79 -6.38
CA ILE A 107 12.09 -7.59 -6.84
C ILE A 107 13.03 -8.46 -6.00
N GLU A 108 13.74 -9.37 -6.66
CA GLU A 108 14.72 -10.27 -6.05
C GLU A 108 16.08 -10.16 -6.75
N SER A 109 17.16 -10.31 -5.98
CA SER A 109 18.50 -10.41 -6.53
C SER A 109 18.72 -11.74 -7.28
N GLY A 110 19.67 -11.73 -8.21
CA GLY A 110 20.04 -12.93 -8.98
C GLY A 110 19.22 -13.14 -10.26
N GLY A 111 18.64 -12.08 -10.84
CA GLY A 111 17.98 -12.13 -12.15
C GLY A 111 16.65 -12.88 -12.20
N LYS A 112 16.03 -13.12 -11.03
CA LYS A 112 14.77 -13.86 -10.92
C LYS A 112 13.52 -13.02 -11.18
N THR A 113 13.65 -11.70 -11.17
CA THR A 113 12.54 -10.79 -11.45
C THR A 113 12.47 -10.50 -12.93
N ASN A 114 11.28 -10.65 -13.51
CA ASN A 114 11.03 -10.23 -14.88
C ASN A 114 11.10 -8.70 -14.97
N ILE A 115 11.98 -8.19 -15.81
CA ILE A 115 12.20 -6.74 -15.97
C ILE A 115 10.95 -6.02 -16.51
N HIS A 116 10.09 -6.73 -17.24
CA HIS A 116 8.84 -6.18 -17.75
C HIS A 116 7.81 -5.90 -16.66
N ASP A 117 7.87 -6.63 -15.54
CA ASP A 117 7.00 -6.38 -14.38
C ASP A 117 7.40 -5.08 -13.63
N ILE A 118 8.65 -4.64 -13.80
CA ILE A 118 9.19 -3.40 -13.20
C ILE A 118 9.01 -2.22 -14.16
N ARG A 119 9.25 -2.45 -15.46
CA ARG A 119 9.15 -1.45 -16.51
C ARG A 119 7.71 -1.42 -17.04
N SER A 120 6.83 -0.60 -16.47
CA SER A 120 5.55 -0.35 -17.17
C SER A 120 5.81 0.37 -18.49
N LYS A 121 5.04 -0.03 -19.51
CA LYS A 121 4.86 0.70 -20.76
C LYS A 121 4.52 2.17 -20.49
#